data_AF-A0A1I6UM41-F1
#
_entry.id   AF-A0A1I6UM41-F1
#
_cell.length_a   1.000
_cell.length_b   1.000
_cell.length_c   1.000
_cell.angle_alpha   90.00
_cell.angle_beta   90.00
_cell.angle_gamma   90.00
#
_symmetry.space_group_name_H-M   'P 1'
#
loop_
_entity.id
_entity.type
_entity.pdbx_description
1 polymer ?
#
loop_
_entity_poly.entity_id
_entity_poly.type
_entity_poly.pdbx_seq_one_letter_code
_entity_poly.pdbx_strand_id
1 'polypeptide(L)' 'MVPRAHYPNAGALAAADPRLTADVLRAAAEVAAQEGIDGSGYRVVLNTGSGAGQTVFHVHAHVLGGRGFEWPPG' A
#
# COMPACT_ATOMS: atom_id res chain seq x y z
N MET A 1 3.31 4.62 -1.51
CA MET A 1 4.20 4.83 -0.36
C MET A 1 5.25 3.73 -0.29
N VAL A 2 6.53 4.08 -0.06
CA VAL A 2 7.66 3.13 0.04
C VAL A 2 8.46 3.47 1.31
N PRO A 3 8.67 2.55 2.26
CA PRO A 3 9.53 2.81 3.41
C PRO A 3 11.00 2.86 2.97
N ARG A 4 11.81 3.68 3.66
CA ARG A 4 13.26 3.76 3.39
C ARG A 4 13.99 2.46 3.68
N ALA A 5 13.58 1.76 4.74
CA ALA A 5 14.10 0.43 5.03
C ALA A 5 13.65 -0.56 3.93
N HIS A 6 14.59 -1.34 3.42
CA HIS A 6 14.32 -2.30 2.36
C HIS A 6 13.76 -3.61 2.93
N TYR A 7 12.53 -3.94 2.55
CA TYR A 7 11.93 -5.25 2.75
C TYR A 7 11.31 -5.71 1.43
N PRO A 8 11.39 -7.00 1.07
CA PRO A 8 11.02 -7.45 -0.27
C PRO A 8 9.52 -7.37 -0.58
N ASN A 9 8.65 -7.46 0.43
CA ASN A 9 7.20 -7.38 0.29
C ASN A 9 6.53 -7.08 1.65
N ALA A 10 5.20 -6.92 1.65
CA ALA A 10 4.43 -6.57 2.85
C ALA A 10 4.53 -7.62 3.96
N GLY A 11 4.51 -8.91 3.63
CA GLY A 11 4.63 -9.99 4.61
C GLY A 11 5.99 -10.00 5.30
N ALA A 12 7.07 -9.82 4.54
CA ALA A 12 8.42 -9.73 5.08
C ALA A 12 8.61 -8.50 5.98
N LEU A 13 8.05 -7.35 5.57
CA LEU A 13 8.02 -6.15 6.42
C LEU A 13 7.25 -6.41 7.72
N ALA A 14 6.05 -6.99 7.65
CA ALA A 14 5.21 -7.22 8.83
C ALA A 14 5.84 -8.20 9.83
N ALA A 15 6.53 -9.23 9.35
CA ALA A 15 7.23 -10.17 10.21
C ALA A 15 8.46 -9.54 10.90
N ALA A 16 9.20 -8.68 10.19
CA ALA A 16 10.44 -8.10 10.70
C ALA A 16 10.21 -6.81 11.52
N ASP A 17 9.25 -5.97 11.12
CA ASP A 17 8.95 -4.69 11.76
C ASP A 17 7.43 -4.38 11.72
N PRO A 18 6.66 -4.90 12.69
CA PRO A 18 5.23 -4.63 12.82
C PRO A 18 4.89 -3.14 13.00
N ARG A 19 5.78 -2.36 13.63
CA ARG A 19 5.55 -0.93 13.85
C ARG A 19 5.68 -0.15 12.56
N LEU A 20 6.73 -0.40 11.78
CA LEU A 20 6.90 0.22 10.47
C LEU A 20 5.78 -0.17 9.51
N THR A 21 5.23 -1.38 9.63
CA THR A 21 4.02 -1.78 8.88
C THR A 21 2.84 -0.88 9.21
N ALA A 22 2.58 -0.65 10.50
CA ALA A 22 1.51 0.24 10.93
C ALA A 22 1.75 1.68 10.46
N ASP A 23 3.00 2.16 10.51
CA ASP A 23 3.37 3.48 10.00
C ASP A 23 3.15 3.60 8.49
N VAL A 24 3.41 2.55 7.70
CA VAL A 24 3.12 2.53 6.26
C VAL A 24 1.62 2.66 5.99
N LEU A 25 0.77 1.93 6.73
CA LEU A 25 -0.68 2.03 6.54
C LEU A 25 -1.24 3.38 7.01
N ARG A 26 -0.72 3.91 8.13
CA ARG A 26 -1.09 5.24 8.63
C ARG A 26 -0.75 6.32 7.61
N ALA A 27 0.48 6.33 7.10
CA ALA A 27 0.90 7.31 6.11
C ALA A 27 0.17 7.14 4.76
N ALA A 28 -0.26 5.94 4.38
CA ALA A 28 -1.14 5.75 3.23
C ALA A 28 -2.50 6.47 3.41
N ALA A 29 -3.08 6.40 4.60
CA ALA A 29 -4.31 7.13 4.94
C ALA A 29 -4.09 8.66 4.98
N GLU A 30 -2.96 9.11 5.54
CA GLU A 30 -2.58 10.52 5.55
C GLU A 30 -2.43 11.08 4.12
N VAL A 31 -1.80 10.32 3.21
CA VAL A 31 -1.71 10.70 1.79
C VAL A 31 -3.09 10.73 1.15
N ALA A 32 -3.97 9.76 1.42
CA ALA A 32 -5.33 9.79 0.87
C ALA A 32 -6.12 11.04 1.29
N ALA A 33 -5.96 11.48 2.55
CA ALA A 33 -6.56 12.73 3.03
C ALA A 33 -5.94 13.98 2.39
N GLN A 34 -4.60 14.01 2.24
CA GLN A 34 -3.90 15.11 1.57
C GLN A 34 -4.32 15.27 0.10
N GLU A 35 -4.56 14.16 -0.59
CA GLU A 35 -5.03 14.13 -1.98
C GLU A 35 -6.56 14.32 -2.11
N GLY A 36 -7.29 14.50 -1.01
CA GLY A 36 -8.74 14.74 -1.00
C GLY A 36 -9.58 13.55 -1.49
N ILE A 37 -9.06 12.33 -1.44
CA ILE A 37 -9.73 11.10 -1.88
C ILE A 37 -10.29 10.26 -0.73
N ASP A 38 -10.04 10.66 0.52
CA ASP A 38 -10.50 9.98 1.74
C ASP A 38 -12.03 10.03 1.91
N GLY A 39 -12.67 11.15 1.53
CA GLY A 39 -14.13 11.31 1.61
C GLY A 39 -14.91 10.43 0.63
N SER A 40 -14.41 10.24 -0.59
CA SER A 40 -15.03 9.36 -1.60
C SER A 40 -14.65 7.89 -1.43
N GLY A 41 -13.70 7.59 -0.54
CA GLY A 41 -13.06 6.29 -0.40
C GLY A 41 -11.88 6.09 -1.34
N TYR A 42 -10.97 5.22 -0.91
CA TYR A 42 -9.73 4.86 -1.60
C TYR A 42 -9.41 3.38 -1.40
N ARG A 43 -8.53 2.84 -2.25
CA ARG A 43 -8.02 1.46 -2.16
C ARG A 43 -6.52 1.51 -1.87
N VAL A 44 -6.07 0.71 -0.90
CA VAL A 44 -4.66 0.44 -0.66
C VAL A 44 -4.33 -0.96 -1.17
N VAL A 45 -3.31 -1.07 -2.04
CA VAL A 45 -2.90 -2.35 -2.63
C VAL A 45 -1.42 -2.61 -2.34
N LEU A 46 -1.13 -3.81 -1.82
CA LEU A 46 0.21 -4.33 -1.56
C LEU A 46 0.35 -5.68 -2.28
N ASN A 47 1.08 -5.69 -3.39
CA ASN A 47 1.30 -6.92 -4.16
C ASN A 47 2.47 -7.71 -3.56
N THR A 48 2.30 -9.03 -3.41
CA THR A 48 3.35 -9.93 -2.94
C THR A 48 3.60 -11.02 -3.98
N GLY A 49 4.81 -11.03 -4.55
CA GLY A 49 5.22 -11.96 -5.59
C GLY A 49 4.77 -11.53 -7.00
N SER A 50 5.45 -12.09 -8.00
CA SER A 50 5.22 -11.76 -9.42
C SER A 50 3.81 -12.12 -9.90
N GLY A 51 3.22 -13.20 -9.38
CA GLY A 51 1.85 -13.63 -9.70
C GLY A 51 0.77 -12.65 -9.25
N ALA A 52 1.06 -11.80 -8.25
CA ALA A 52 0.18 -10.71 -7.82
C ALA A 52 0.54 -9.37 -8.51
N GLY A 53 1.42 -9.37 -9.51
CA GLY A 53 1.85 -8.16 -10.21
C GLY A 53 2.94 -7.35 -9.48
N GLN A 54 3.67 -7.94 -8.53
CA GLN A 54 4.85 -7.28 -7.95
C GLN A 54 6.03 -7.34 -8.94
N THR A 55 6.47 -6.17 -9.42
CA THR A 55 7.62 -6.04 -10.35
C THR A 55 8.88 -5.50 -9.66
N VAL A 56 8.71 -4.65 -8.63
CA VAL A 56 9.79 -4.15 -7.77
C VAL A 56 9.71 -4.86 -6.42
N PHE A 57 10.77 -5.59 -6.07
CA PHE A 57 10.88 -6.35 -4.83
C PHE A 57 11.38 -5.49 -3.67
N HIS A 58 10.73 -4.33 -3.50
CA HIS A 58 10.75 -3.48 -2.32
C HIS A 58 9.30 -3.19 -1.99
N VAL A 59 8.87 -3.45 -0.76
CA VAL A 59 7.50 -3.20 -0.29
C VAL A 59 7.03 -1.80 -0.65
N HIS A 60 5.87 -1.71 -1.31
CA HIS A 60 5.28 -0.44 -1.69
C HIS A 60 3.75 -0.55 -1.66
N ALA A 61 3.11 0.40 -0.98
CA ALA A 61 1.66 0.54 -0.95
C ALA A 61 1.22 1.45 -2.10
N HIS A 62 0.38 0.95 -3.00
CA HIS A 62 -0.35 1.78 -3.95
C HIS A 62 -1.56 2.38 -3.22
N VAL A 63 -1.77 3.69 -3.35
CA VAL A 63 -2.96 4.38 -2.85
C VAL A 63 -3.72 4.88 -4.07
N LEU A 64 -4.91 4.35 -4.31
CA LEU A 64 -5.72 4.68 -5.48
C LEU A 64 -7.04 5.31 -5.03
N GLY A 65 -7.43 6.42 -5.66
CA GLY A 65 -8.69 7.12 -5.37
C GLY A 65 -9.15 7.97 -6.55
N GLY A 66 -10.14 8.84 -6.29
CA GLY A 66 -10.67 9.78 -7.28
C GLY A 66 -11.64 9.18 -8.30
N ARG A 67 -12.00 7.90 -8.14
CA ARG A 67 -13.00 7.20 -8.98
C ARG A 67 -13.61 6.02 -8.23
N GLY A 68 -14.76 5.54 -8.72
CA GLY A 68 -15.29 4.25 -8.31
C GLY A 68 -14.36 3.11 -8.74
N PHE A 69 -14.19 2.10 -7.89
CA PHE A 69 -13.45 0.89 -8.22
C PHE A 69 -14.38 -0.30 -8.37
N GLU A 70 -14.10 -1.11 -9.38
CA GLU A 70 -14.80 -2.38 -9.58
C GLU A 70 -14.26 -3.48 -8.65
N TRP A 71 -15.02 -4.57 -8.63
CA TRP A 71 -14.71 -5.82 -7.94
C TRP A 71 -14.85 -6.99 -8.93
N PRO A 72 -13.90 -7.93 -9.02
CA PRO A 72 -12.68 -8.05 -8.21
C PRO A 72 -11.62 -6.97 -8.50
N PRO A 73 -10.68 -6.73 -7.58
CA PRO A 73 -9.72 -5.63 -7.66
C PRO A 73 -8.50 -5.98 -8.54
N GLY A 74 -8.77 -6.43 -9.77
CA GLY A 74 -7.79 -7.12 -10.62
C GLY A 74 -7.90 -8.64 -10.46
#